data_AF-A0A529NVT3-F1
#
_entry.id   AF-A0A529NVT3-F1
#
_cell.length_a   1.000
_cell.length_b   1.000
_cell.length_c   1.000
_cell.angle_alpha   90.00
_cell.angle_beta   90.00
_cell.angle_gamma   90.00
#
_symmetry.space_group_name_H-M   'P 1'
#
loop_
_entity.id
_entity.type
_entity.pdbx_description
1 polymer ?
#
loop_
_entity_poly.entity_id
_entity_poly.type
_entity_poly.pdbx_seq_one_letter_code
_entity_poly.pdbx_strand_id
1 'polypeptide(L)' 'MPVLLKGSCRCNAVRFEVESHTPVPFML' A
#
# COMPACT_ATOMS: atom_id res chain seq x y z
N MET A 1 -12.31 5.52 0.24
CA MET A 1 -11.91 4.94 -1.06
C MET A 1 -10.57 4.26 -0.84
N PRO A 2 -10.42 2.96 -1.14
CA PRO A 2 -9.17 2.25 -0.90
C PRO A 2 -8.03 2.84 -1.73
N VAL A 3 -6.83 2.95 -1.14
CA VAL A 3 -5.63 3.47 -1.81
C VAL A 3 -4.81 2.30 -2.32
N LEU A 4 -4.45 2.28 -3.60
CA LEU A 4 -3.58 1.24 -4.16
C LEU A 4 -2.12 1.50 -3.75
N LEU A 5 -1.54 0.60 -2.98
CA LEU A 5 -0.14 0.65 -2.58
C LEU A 5 0.71 -0.22 -3.52
N LYS A 6 1.85 0.32 -3.94
CA LYS A 6 2.84 -0.41 -4.75
C LYS A 6 4.11 -0.60 -3.93
N GLY A 7 4.61 -1.83 -3.90
CA GLY A 7 5.80 -2.18 -3.14
C GLY A 7 6.70 -3.14 -3.89
N SER A 8 7.96 -3.20 -3.45
CA SER A 8 8.92 -4.21 -3.86
C SER A 8 9.71 -4.74 -2.66
N CYS A 9 10.25 -5.95 -2.79
CA CYS A 9 11.19 -6.47 -1.81
C CYS A 9 12.55 -5.76 -1.94
N ARG A 10 13.41 -5.89 -0.90
CA ARG A 10 14.71 -5.20 -0.83
C ARG A 10 15.63 -5.47 -2.04
N CYS A 11 15.59 -6.67 -2.60
CA CYS A 11 16.38 -7.04 -3.79
C CYS A 11 15.66 -6.74 -5.12
N ASN A 12 14.46 -6.16 -5.09
CA ASN A 12 13.60 -5.86 -6.24
C ASN A 12 13.18 -7.05 -7.11
N ALA A 13 13.46 -8.28 -6.69
CA ALA A 13 13.03 -9.49 -7.41
C ALA A 13 11.50 -9.69 -7.38
N VAL A 14 10.84 -9.17 -6.34
CA VAL A 14 9.39 -9.28 -6.14
C VAL A 14 8.78 -7.90 -6.11
N ARG A 15 7.71 -7.72 -6.88
CA ARG A 15 6.86 -6.52 -6.90
C ARG A 15 5.44 -6.94 -6.57
N PHE A 16 4.72 -6.13 -5.81
CA PHE A 16 3.35 -6.42 -5.41
C PHE A 16 2.52 -5.14 -5.38
N GLU A 17 1.22 -5.32 -5.55
CA GLU A 17 0.22 -4.26 -5.45
C GLU A 17 -0.88 -4.73 -4.48
N VAL A 18 -1.30 -3.84 -3.58
CA VAL A 18 -2.32 -4.17 -2.56
C VAL A 18 -3.26 -2.99 -2.38
N GLU A 19 -4.56 -3.28 -2.31
CA GLU A 19 -5.56 -2.28 -1.96
C GLU A 19 -5.53 -2.05 -0.44
N SER A 20 -5.18 -0.83 -0.02
CA SER A 20 -5.23 -0.44 1.38
C SER A 20 -6.65 -0.02 1.73
N HIS A 21 -7.24 -0.74 2.69
CA HIS A 21 -8.44 -0.30 3.37
C HIS A 21 -8.08 0.83 4.33
N THR A 22 -7.67 2.00 3.81
CA THR A 22 -7.30 3.14 4.66
C THR A 22 -8.53 3.55 5.47
N PRO A 23 -8.54 3.39 6.81
CA PRO A 23 -9.54 4.04 7.62
C PRO A 23 -9.35 5.54 7.45
N VAL A 24 -10.46 6.27 7.44
CA VAL A 24 -10.57 7.75 7.57
C VAL A 24 -9.45 8.38 8.40
N PRO A 25 -9.08 9.66 8.13
CA PRO A 25 -7.81 10.25 8.57
C PRO A 25 -7.56 10.00 10.06
N PHE A 26 -6.48 9.27 10.36
CA PHE A 26 -6.06 9.00 11.74
C PHE A 26 -5.40 10.20 12.42
N MET A 27 -5.58 11.40 11.86
CA MET A 27 -5.16 12.67 12.44
C MET A 27 -6.27 13.70 12.17
N LEU A 28 -7.13 13.88 13.18
CA LEU A 28 -7.87 15.12 13.41
C LEU A 28 -7.08 15.94 14.44
#